data_AF-A0A7G7CRQ5-F1
#
_entry.id   AF-A0A7G7CRQ5-F1
#
_cell.length_a   1.000
_cell.length_b   1.000
_cell.length_c   1.000
_cell.angle_alpha   90.00
_cell.angle_beta   90.00
_cell.angle_gamma   90.00
#
_symmetry.space_group_name_H-M   'P 1'
#
loop_
_entity.id
_entity.type
_entity.pdbx_description
1 polymer ?
#
loop_
_entity_poly.entity_id
_entity_poly.type
_entity_poly.pdbx_seq_one_letter_code
_entity_poly.pdbx_strand_id
1 'polypeptide(L)'
;MGTAHDDDWVLEVSVKPDPVNNPSHYTGFSNGAEVIDITENLNFCRGNAVKYIARAGQKDPAKELEDLRKARWYIEREINRLTTTGELNAAD
;
A
#
# COMPACT_ATOMS: atom_id res chain seq x y z
N MET A 1 -26.03 -25.71 -48.13
CA MET A 1 -24.73 -26.30 -47.74
C MET A 1 -23.69 -25.21 -47.91
N GLY A 2 -23.01 -24.65 -46.92
CA GLY A 2 -22.99 -24.83 -45.47
C GLY A 2 -22.70 -23.46 -44.84
N THR A 3 -23.01 -23.34 -43.56
CA THR A 3 -23.00 -22.14 -42.73
C THR A 3 -21.58 -21.66 -42.42
N ALA A 4 -21.29 -20.38 -42.69
CA ALA A 4 -20.16 -19.68 -42.09
C ALA A 4 -20.60 -19.17 -40.71
N HIS A 5 -20.21 -19.89 -39.66
CA HIS A 5 -20.14 -19.35 -38.31
C HIS A 5 -18.68 -19.45 -37.89
N ASP A 6 -17.96 -18.38 -38.16
CA ASP A 6 -16.67 -18.12 -37.55
C ASP A 6 -16.95 -17.79 -36.08
N ASP A 7 -16.87 -18.80 -35.23
CA ASP A 7 -16.88 -18.63 -33.78
C ASP A 7 -15.58 -17.91 -33.39
N ASP A 8 -15.65 -16.58 -33.40
CA ASP A 8 -14.61 -15.68 -32.90
C ASP A 8 -14.60 -15.79 -31.36
N TRP A 9 -13.88 -16.80 -30.86
CA TRP A 9 -13.66 -17.00 -29.43
C TRP A 9 -12.72 -15.89 -28.92
N VAL A 10 -13.30 -14.75 -28.53
CA VAL A 10 -12.61 -13.75 -27.71
C VAL A 10 -12.34 -14.37 -26.34
N LEU A 11 -11.12 -14.84 -26.13
CA LEU A 11 -10.61 -15.24 -24.83
C LEU A 11 -10.51 -13.99 -23.95
N GLU A 12 -11.50 -13.76 -23.10
CA GLU A 12 -11.34 -12.86 -21.95
C GLU A 12 -10.21 -13.42 -21.07
N VAL A 13 -9.02 -12.84 -21.22
CA VAL A 13 -7.92 -13.06 -20.28
C VAL A 13 -8.34 -12.42 -18.97
N SER A 14 -8.92 -13.24 -18.08
CA SER A 14 -9.07 -12.88 -16.67
C SER A 14 -7.67 -12.77 -16.07
N VAL A 15 -7.09 -11.56 -16.14
CA VAL A 15 -5.85 -11.22 -15.43
C VAL A 15 -6.17 -11.28 -13.95
N LYS A 16 -5.92 -12.43 -13.33
CA LYS A 16 -5.97 -12.53 -11.87
C LYS A 16 -4.93 -11.56 -11.32
N PRO A 17 -5.28 -10.69 -10.35
CA PRO A 17 -4.32 -9.78 -9.75
C PRO A 17 -3.20 -10.61 -9.12
N ASP A 18 -1.97 -10.35 -9.55
CA ASP A 18 -0.79 -10.97 -8.98
C ASP A 18 -0.60 -10.43 -7.55
N PRO A 19 -0.76 -11.24 -6.50
CA PRO A 19 -0.68 -10.75 -5.13
C PRO A 19 0.72 -10.23 -4.76
N VAL A 20 1.74 -10.54 -5.56
CA VAL A 20 3.14 -10.14 -5.36
C VAL A 20 3.48 -8.89 -6.16
N ASN A 21 3.13 -8.88 -7.45
CA ASN A 21 3.55 -7.80 -8.37
C ASN A 21 2.47 -6.72 -8.61
N ASN A 22 1.20 -7.00 -8.32
CA ASN A 22 0.11 -6.02 -8.44
C ASN A 22 -1.05 -6.35 -7.47
N PRO A 23 -0.82 -6.28 -6.15
CA PRO A 23 -1.87 -6.51 -5.16
C PRO A 23 -3.00 -5.47 -5.28
N SER A 24 -4.21 -5.94 -5.62
CA SER A 24 -5.41 -5.13 -5.89
C SER A 24 -5.84 -4.15 -4.77
N HIS A 25 -5.28 -4.29 -3.57
CA HIS A 25 -5.58 -3.43 -2.42
C HIS A 25 -4.62 -2.23 -2.29
N TYR A 26 -3.70 -2.04 -3.25
CA TYR A 26 -2.79 -0.89 -3.32
C TYR A 26 -2.96 -0.04 -4.58
N THR A 27 -3.87 -0.45 -5.48
CA THR A 27 -4.21 0.28 -6.71
C THR A 27 -5.38 1.24 -6.44
N GLY A 28 -5.22 2.53 -6.74
CA GLY A 28 -6.31 3.52 -6.57
C GLY A 28 -5.89 4.89 -6.02
N PHE A 29 -4.59 5.12 -5.80
CA PHE A 29 -4.09 6.48 -5.62
C PHE A 29 -4.06 7.23 -6.96
N SER A 30 -4.00 8.56 -6.88
CA SER A 30 -4.01 9.44 -8.05
C SER A 30 -3.10 8.93 -9.16
N ASN A 31 -3.61 8.84 -10.38
CA ASN A 31 -2.86 8.43 -11.58
C ASN A 31 -2.31 6.99 -11.58
N GLY A 32 -2.88 6.07 -10.80
CA GLY A 32 -2.46 4.66 -10.79
C GLY A 32 -1.19 4.40 -9.99
N ALA A 33 -0.74 5.37 -9.19
CA ALA A 33 0.37 5.20 -8.26
C ALA A 33 0.07 4.10 -7.25
N GLU A 34 1.09 3.33 -6.91
CA GLU A 34 1.06 2.31 -5.87
C GLU A 34 1.66 2.87 -4.57
N VAL A 35 1.33 2.23 -3.44
CA VAL A 35 1.91 2.60 -2.14
C VAL A 35 3.43 2.40 -2.12
N ILE A 36 3.96 1.46 -2.93
CA ILE A 36 5.40 1.21 -3.00
C ILE A 36 6.16 2.42 -3.57
N ASP A 37 5.60 3.10 -4.58
CA ASP A 37 6.19 4.29 -5.23
C ASP A 37 6.52 5.41 -4.22
N ILE A 38 5.69 5.52 -3.17
CA ILE A 38 5.92 6.48 -2.08
C ILE A 38 6.83 5.88 -1.01
N THR A 39 6.54 4.65 -0.58
CA THR A 39 7.14 4.08 0.64
C THR A 39 8.59 3.62 0.47
N GLU A 40 9.05 3.35 -0.75
CA GLU A 40 10.46 3.00 -1.02
C GLU A 40 11.43 4.16 -0.70
N ASN A 41 10.94 5.41 -0.77
CA ASN A 41 11.71 6.62 -0.52
C ASN A 41 11.71 7.03 0.96
N LEU A 42 11.08 6.22 1.83
CA LEU A 42 10.89 6.52 3.24
C LEU A 42 11.68 5.54 4.12
N ASN A 43 12.08 6.00 5.31
CA ASN A 43 12.60 5.08 6.30
C ASN A 43 11.52 4.08 6.76
N PHE A 44 11.94 2.99 7.39
CA PHE A 44 11.05 1.89 7.78
C PHE A 44 9.81 2.35 8.57
N CYS A 45 9.97 3.27 9.53
CA CYS A 45 8.85 3.74 10.33
C CYS A 45 7.85 4.56 9.50
N ARG A 46 8.34 5.52 8.71
CA ARG A 46 7.51 6.37 7.85
C ARG A 46 6.82 5.57 6.75
N GLY A 47 7.55 4.66 6.09
CA GLY A 47 7.01 3.78 5.06
C GLY A 47 5.90 2.88 5.59
N ASN A 48 6.08 2.27 6.78
CA ASN A 48 5.01 1.49 7.41
C ASN A 48 3.80 2.34 7.80
N ALA A 49 4.01 3.55 8.33
CA ALA A 49 2.91 4.44 8.67
C ALA A 49 2.05 4.77 7.43
N VAL A 50 2.67 5.18 6.33
CA VAL A 50 1.98 5.45 5.05
C VAL A 50 1.25 4.20 4.55
N LYS A 51 1.89 3.03 4.59
CA LYS A 51 1.27 1.75 4.21
C LYS A 51 0.00 1.46 5.00
N TYR A 52 0.01 1.65 6.33
CA TYR A 52 -1.17 1.39 7.16
C TYR A 52 -2.27 2.45 6.95
N ILE A 53 -1.91 3.71 6.70
CA ILE A 53 -2.87 4.76 6.33
C ILE A 53 -3.57 4.39 5.02
N ALA A 54 -2.79 4.03 3.99
CA ALA A 54 -3.29 3.64 2.69
C ALA A 54 -4.21 2.41 2.75
N ARG A 55 -3.91 1.46 3.64
CA ARG A 55 -4.65 0.20 3.78
C ARG A 55 -5.93 0.32 4.60
N ALA A 56 -6.06 1.35 5.43
CA ALA A 56 -7.12 1.43 6.43
C ALA A 56 -8.51 1.24 5.80
N GLY A 57 -9.21 0.18 6.22
CA GLY A 57 -10.55 -0.15 5.73
C GLY A 57 -10.62 -0.77 4.32
N GLN A 58 -9.54 -0.76 3.55
CA GLN A 58 -9.53 -1.23 2.14
C GLN A 58 -9.63 -2.75 2.01
N LYS A 59 -8.92 -3.49 2.88
CA LYS A 59 -8.98 -4.97 2.89
C LYS A 59 -10.20 -5.48 3.65
N ASP A 60 -10.53 -4.80 4.75
CA ASP A 60 -11.63 -5.11 5.64
C ASP A 60 -12.07 -3.80 6.31
N PRO A 61 -13.30 -3.30 6.07
CA PRO A 61 -13.80 -2.07 6.69
C PRO A 61 -13.74 -2.08 8.22
N ALA A 62 -13.88 -3.25 8.86
CA ALA A 62 -13.79 -3.38 10.31
C ALA A 62 -12.36 -3.14 10.86
N LYS A 63 -11.34 -3.16 9.99
CA LYS A 63 -9.93 -2.96 10.35
C LYS A 63 -9.45 -1.52 10.23
N GLU A 64 -10.28 -0.59 9.79
CA GLU A 64 -9.88 0.81 9.59
C GLU A 64 -9.23 1.41 10.85
N LEU A 65 -9.89 1.32 12.01
CA LEU A 65 -9.36 1.85 13.26
C LEU A 65 -8.09 1.11 13.72
N GLU A 66 -8.00 -0.19 13.50
CA GLU A 66 -6.81 -0.99 13.85
C GLU A 66 -5.60 -0.55 13.00
N ASP A 67 -5.81 -0.33 11.70
CA ASP A 67 -4.77 0.12 10.77
C ASP A 67 -4.31 1.55 11.10
N LEU A 68 -5.24 2.46 11.41
CA LEU A 68 -4.88 3.82 11.87
C LEU A 68 -4.08 3.79 13.19
N ARG A 69 -4.42 2.90 14.12
CA ARG A 69 -3.64 2.72 15.37
C ARG A 69 -2.23 2.19 15.09
N LYS A 70 -2.06 1.28 14.13
CA LYS A 70 -0.74 0.82 13.69
C LYS A 70 0.07 1.95 13.05
N ALA A 71 -0.54 2.77 12.20
CA ALA A 71 0.12 3.92 11.62
C ALA A 71 0.65 4.88 12.71
N ARG A 72 -0.20 5.21 13.70
CA ARG A 72 0.19 6.02 14.86
C ARG A 72 1.41 5.44 15.58
N TRP A 73 1.40 4.13 15.88
CA TRP A 73 2.52 3.47 16.56
C TRP A 73 3.85 3.65 15.84
N TYR A 74 3.86 3.55 14.50
CA TYR A 74 5.07 3.77 13.71
C TYR A 74 5.53 5.23 13.73
N ILE A 75 4.61 6.19 13.69
CA ILE A 75 4.94 7.62 13.80
C ILE A 75 5.52 7.95 15.17
N GLU A 76 4.92 7.44 16.25
CA GLU A 76 5.45 7.64 17.62
C GLU A 76 6.89 7.15 17.75
N ARG A 77 7.23 6.00 17.13
CA ARG A 77 8.61 5.51 17.12
C ARG A 77 9.56 6.40 16.32
N GLU A 78 9.13 6.95 15.21
CA GLU A 78 9.94 7.88 14.43
C GLU A 78 10.17 9.19 15.19
N ILE A 79 9.15 9.69 15.89
CA ILE A 79 9.28 10.83 16.80
C ILE A 79 10.30 10.51 17.88
N ASN A 80 10.15 9.38 18.58
CA ASN A 80 11.08 8.96 19.63
C ASN A 80 12.52 8.83 19.11
N ARG A 81 12.73 8.29 17.90
CA ARG A 81 14.04 8.24 17.27
C ARG A 81 14.64 9.63 17.12
N LEU A 82 13.86 10.59 16.64
CA LEU A 82 14.31 11.96 16.42
C LEU A 82 14.55 12.71 17.73
N THR A 83 13.71 12.52 18.75
CA THR A 83 13.89 13.18 20.06
C THR A 83 15.10 12.62 20.79
N THR A 84 15.29 11.30 20.81
CA THR A 84 16.48 10.70 21.42
C THR A 84 17.76 11.09 20.67
N THR A 85 17.74 11.12 19.33
CA THR A 85 18.91 11.61 18.56
C THR A 85 19.17 13.11 18.78
N GLY A 86 18.11 13.93 18.87
CA GLY A 86 18.23 15.37 19.13
C GLY A 86 18.78 15.67 20.53
N GLU A 87 18.39 14.89 21.54
CA GLU A 87 18.92 14.98 22.91
C GLU A 87 20.40 14.60 22.98
N LEU A 88 20.85 13.58 22.23
CA LEU A 88 22.27 13.22 22.16
C LEU A 88 23.11 14.32 21.49
N ASN A 89 22.62 14.92 20.40
CA ASN A 89 23.35 15.97 19.67
C ASN A 89 23.38 17.33 20.38
N ALA A 90 22.57 17.54 21.42
CA ALA A 90 22.53 18.76 22.22
C ALA A 90 23.39 18.67 23.50
N ALA A 91 23.96 17.51 23.80
CA ALA A 91 24.79 17.25 24.96
C ALA A 91 26.31 17.39 24.68
N ASP A 92 26.68 17.73 23.45
CA ASP A 92 28.04 17.99 22.97
C ASP A 92 28.27 19.50 22.74
#